data_AF-A0A6N9THM1-F1
#
_entry.id   AF-A0A6N9THM1-F1
#
_cell.length_a   1.000
_cell.length_b   1.000
_cell.length_c   1.000
_cell.angle_alpha   90.00
_cell.angle_beta   90.00
_cell.angle_gamma   90.00
#
_symmetry.space_group_name_H-M   'P 1'
#
loop_
_entity.id
_entity.type
_entity.pdbx_description
1 polymer ?
#
loop_
_entity_poly.entity_id
_entity_poly.type
_entity_poly.pdbx_seq_one_letter_code
_entity_poly.pdbx_strand_id
1 'polypeptide(L)' 'MTSNTSDSNQHDQSLGDFAAIKTSIANGDIDEVKARLDGKSLKSLEKDYLIDLAKLSGNSDIVDTLEAMPEAK' A
#
# COMPACT_ATOMS: atom_id res chain seq x y z
N MET A 1 -2.79 -29.79 26.51
CA MET A 1 -1.94 -28.58 26.56
C MET A 1 -2.30 -27.76 25.35
N THR A 2 -2.82 -26.54 25.54
CA THR A 2 -3.26 -25.65 24.47
C THR A 2 -2.05 -24.83 23.99
N SER A 3 -1.53 -25.13 22.81
CA SER A 3 -0.44 -24.35 22.20
C SER A 3 -1.03 -23.13 21.50
N ASN A 4 -0.76 -21.97 22.11
CA ASN A 4 -1.02 -20.63 21.62
C ASN A 4 0.15 -20.20 20.71
N THR A 5 -0.10 -20.05 19.41
CA THR A 5 0.75 -19.24 18.51
C THR A 5 -0.06 -18.91 17.26
N SER A 6 -0.75 -17.78 17.30
CA SER A 6 -1.35 -17.12 16.13
C SER A 6 -0.53 -15.87 15.85
N ASP A 7 0.64 -16.01 15.21
CA ASP A 7 1.50 -14.86 14.89
C ASP A 7 2.32 -15.01 13.60
N SER A 8 1.89 -15.88 12.70
CA SER A 8 2.64 -16.19 11.47
C SER A 8 1.92 -15.86 10.16
N ASN A 9 0.74 -15.21 10.19
CA ASN A 9 -0.09 -14.99 8.98
C ASN A 9 -0.26 -13.51 8.55
N GLN A 10 0.30 -12.55 9.27
CA GLN A 10 0.14 -11.12 8.95
C GLN A 10 1.16 -10.61 7.92
N HIS A 11 2.36 -11.24 7.85
CA HIS A 11 3.43 -10.78 6.96
C HIS A 11 3.27 -11.24 5.49
N ASP A 12 2.73 -12.44 5.25
CA ASP A 12 2.59 -12.98 3.89
C ASP A 12 1.46 -12.29 3.10
N GLN A 13 0.39 -11.88 3.78
CA GLN A 13 -0.69 -11.08 3.17
C GLN A 13 -0.19 -9.66 2.81
N SER A 14 0.73 -9.10 3.62
CA SER A 14 1.30 -7.76 3.40
C SER A 14 2.11 -7.65 2.10
N LEU A 15 2.89 -8.67 1.76
CA LEU A 15 3.71 -8.63 0.54
C LEU A 15 2.86 -8.73 -0.74
N GLY A 16 1.83 -9.60 -0.73
CA GLY A 16 0.87 -9.72 -1.82
C GLY A 16 0.08 -8.43 -2.03
N ASP A 17 -0.43 -7.84 -0.95
CA ASP A 17 -1.13 -6.56 -0.96
C ASP A 17 -0.24 -5.43 -1.51
N PHE A 18 1.02 -5.38 -1.07
CA PHE A 18 1.96 -4.36 -1.52
C PHE A 18 2.33 -4.52 -3.01
N ALA A 19 2.51 -5.75 -3.49
CA ALA A 19 2.73 -6.01 -4.92
C ALA A 19 1.54 -5.59 -5.79
N ALA A 20 0.32 -5.84 -5.30
CA ALA A 20 -0.90 -5.46 -6.00
C ALA A 20 -1.06 -3.93 -6.07
N ILE A 21 -0.74 -3.19 -4.99
CA ILE A 21 -0.74 -1.73 -4.98
C ILE A 21 0.26 -1.18 -6.01
N LYS A 22 1.52 -1.66 -5.99
CA LYS A 22 2.54 -1.24 -6.97
C LYS A 22 2.09 -1.48 -8.42
N THR A 23 1.42 -2.61 -8.67
CA THR A 23 0.89 -2.95 -9.99
C THR A 23 -0.21 -2.00 -10.42
N SER A 24 -1.14 -1.64 -9.52
CA SER A 24 -2.17 -0.62 -9.82
C SER A 24 -1.57 0.73 -10.15
N ILE A 25 -0.56 1.17 -9.40
CA ILE A 25 0.13 2.44 -9.67
C ILE A 25 0.82 2.41 -11.03
N ALA A 26 1.52 1.31 -11.35
CA ALA A 26 2.20 1.15 -12.64
C ALA A 26 1.21 1.15 -13.82
N ASN A 27 -0.01 0.63 -13.61
CA ASN A 27 -1.09 0.67 -14.60
C ASN A 27 -1.83 2.01 -14.65
N GLY A 28 -1.59 2.93 -13.70
CA GLY A 28 -2.33 4.18 -13.57
C GLY A 28 -3.78 4.02 -13.09
N ASP A 29 -4.12 2.87 -12.50
CA ASP A 29 -5.48 2.53 -12.06
C ASP A 29 -5.77 3.12 -10.68
N ILE A 30 -6.26 4.36 -10.66
CA ILE A 30 -6.52 5.09 -9.42
C ILE A 30 -7.62 4.47 -8.57
N ASP A 31 -8.65 3.89 -9.17
CA ASP A 31 -9.77 3.30 -8.44
C ASP A 31 -9.30 2.06 -7.69
N GLU A 32 -8.47 1.24 -8.33
CA GLU A 32 -7.89 0.07 -7.67
C GLU A 32 -6.84 0.46 -6.62
N VAL A 33 -6.07 1.54 -6.83
CA VAL A 33 -5.18 2.08 -5.77
C VAL A 33 -5.99 2.46 -4.54
N LYS A 34 -7.09 3.21 -4.71
CA LYS A 34 -7.96 3.63 -3.60
C LYS A 34 -8.60 2.44 -2.91
N ALA A 35 -9.14 1.49 -3.67
CA ALA A 35 -9.77 0.30 -3.11
C ALA A 35 -8.81 -0.54 -2.26
N ARG A 36 -7.54 -0.65 -2.68
CA ARG A 36 -6.51 -1.40 -1.95
C ARG A 36 -5.98 -0.71 -0.70
N LEU A 37 -6.07 0.62 -0.66
CA LEU A 37 -5.62 1.45 0.45
C LEU A 37 -6.75 1.81 1.43
N ASP A 38 -8.00 1.55 1.09
CA ASP A 38 -9.15 1.91 1.92
C ASP A 38 -9.06 1.30 3.33
N GLY A 39 -9.22 2.17 4.33
CA GLY A 39 -9.10 1.80 5.75
C GLY A 39 -7.69 1.41 6.22
N LYS A 40 -6.65 1.54 5.38
CA LYS A 40 -5.26 1.21 5.74
C LYS A 40 -4.45 2.47 6.08
N SER A 41 -3.41 2.26 6.88
CA SER A 41 -2.33 3.23 7.09
C SER A 41 -1.03 2.66 6.54
N LEU A 42 -0.19 3.51 5.96
CA LEU A 42 1.09 3.09 5.38
C LEU A 42 2.23 3.45 6.32
N LYS A 43 3.24 2.59 6.44
CA LYS A 43 4.49 3.02 7.10
C LYS A 43 5.14 4.10 6.25
N SER A 44 5.82 5.06 6.87
CA SER A 44 6.47 6.17 6.16
C SER A 44 7.33 5.68 4.98
N LEU A 45 8.19 4.68 5.18
CA LEU A 45 9.02 4.13 4.11
C LEU A 45 8.22 3.53 2.94
N GLU A 46 7.12 2.84 3.24
CA GLU A 46 6.24 2.25 2.21
C GLU A 46 5.51 3.35 1.44
N LYS A 47 5.00 4.36 2.16
CA LYS A 47 4.31 5.52 1.59
C LYS A 47 5.23 6.30 0.65
N ASP A 48 6.43 6.66 1.10
CA ASP A 48 7.41 7.41 0.33
C ASP A 48 7.78 6.67 -0.97
N TYR A 49 8.00 5.36 -0.88
CA TYR A 49 8.29 4.52 -2.04
C TYR A 49 7.13 4.51 -3.06
N LEU A 50 5.89 4.38 -2.60
CA LEU A 50 4.73 4.38 -3.50
C LEU A 50 4.54 5.74 -4.17
N ILE A 51 4.80 6.83 -3.45
CA ILE A 51 4.77 8.20 -4.00
C ILE A 51 5.80 8.37 -5.12
N ASP A 52 7.03 7.91 -4.90
CA ASP A 52 8.09 7.96 -5.91
C ASP A 52 7.72 7.13 -7.16
N LEU A 53 7.08 5.98 -6.97
CA LEU A 53 6.59 5.15 -8.06
C LEU A 53 5.47 5.84 -8.85
N ALA A 54 4.55 6.54 -8.18
CA ALA A 54 3.50 7.33 -8.82
C ALA A 54 4.04 8.56 -9.57
N LYS A 55 5.08 9.22 -9.03
CA LYS A 55 5.80 10.30 -9.71
C LYS A 55 6.48 9.79 -10.99
N LEU A 56 7.08 8.59 -10.94
CA LEU A 56 7.71 7.96 -12.10
C LEU A 56 6.69 7.62 -13.20
N SER A 57 5.46 7.23 -12.85
CA SER A 57 4.38 6.99 -13.81
C SER A 57 3.73 8.27 -14.33
N GLY A 58 4.06 9.43 -13.75
CA GLY A 58 3.52 10.74 -14.15
C GLY A 58 2.05 10.95 -13.78
N ASN A 59 1.53 10.19 -12.81
CA ASN A 59 0.13 10.25 -12.41
C ASN A 59 -0.05 11.04 -11.10
N SER A 60 -0.33 12.35 -11.22
CA SER A 60 -0.50 13.26 -10.09
C SER A 60 -1.66 12.88 -9.17
N ASP A 61 -2.75 12.33 -9.71
CA ASP A 61 -3.92 11.98 -8.91
C ASP A 61 -3.61 10.82 -7.94
N ILE A 62 -2.73 9.91 -8.36
CA ILE A 62 -2.23 8.83 -7.50
C ILE A 62 -1.25 9.38 -6.46
N VAL A 63 -0.39 10.34 -6.81
CA VAL A 63 0.49 11.03 -5.85
C VAL A 63 -0.36 11.67 -4.74
N ASP A 64 -1.36 12.46 -5.10
CA ASP A 64 -2.23 13.14 -4.14
C ASP A 64 -2.98 12.15 -3.25
N THR A 65 -3.45 11.03 -3.83
CA THR A 65 -4.10 9.94 -3.09
C THR A 65 -3.15 9.34 -2.04
N LEU A 66 -1.89 9.10 -2.40
CA LEU A 66 -0.91 8.52 -1.50
C LEU A 66 -0.45 9.52 -0.42
N GLU A 67 -0.28 10.80 -0.75
CA GLU A 67 0.09 11.85 0.20
C GLU A 67 -0.98 12.03 1.30
N ALA A 68 -2.26 11.89 0.94
CA ALA A 68 -3.39 11.98 1.85
C ALA A 68 -3.53 10.77 2.82
N MET A 69 -2.79 9.68 2.60
CA MET A 69 -2.87 8.50 3.46
C MET A 69 -2.27 8.74 4.86
N PRO A 70 -2.94 8.25 5.91
CA PRO A 70 -2.40 8.32 7.26
C PRO A 70 -1.15 7.44 7.37
N GLU A 71 -0.15 7.95 8.10
CA GLU A 71 1.06 7.19 8.38
C GLU A 71 0.87 6.31 9.62
N ALA A 72 1.22 5.04 9.48
CA ALA A 72 1.32 4.12 10.59
C ALA A 72 2.53 4.53 11.47
N LYS A 73 2.30 4.65 12.78
CA LYS A 73 3.36 4.93 13.77
C LYS A 73 4.33 3.78 13.94
#